data_AF-A0A944WTD4-F1
#
_entry.id   AF-A0A944WTD4-F1
#
_cell.length_a   1.000
_cell.length_b   1.000
_cell.length_c   1.000
_cell.angle_alpha   90.00
_cell.angle_beta   90.00
_cell.angle_gamma   90.00
#
_symmetry.space_group_name_H-M   'P 1'
#
loop_
_entity.id
_entity.type
_entity.pdbx_description
1 polymer ?
#
loop_
_entity_poly.entity_id
_entity_poly.type
_entity_poly.pdbx_seq_one_letter_code
_entity_poly.pdbx_strand_id
1 'polypeptide(L)'
;MTLDIQNPPTDLTLESLAHLAASLERAAAATYCRLATEMKKLHNPDAVEMFKRLVEIEQGYETETEQWATSLGLDPDVIKTSENADDSLRANAGDERMRRAATDVLLTPWQALNLAVKNEKESFEFFSALAANAEQEDVRQQSENIAAKKLEHIALLRLERKRTWRTNERARLESIVGRDTPLTLASFEETTTRLKTALRRRYLDLATEADPLADDMANNVVNNLTATLLRDLAAEIPDLNGQNAELSSLPDIPLHTDLPAVMRAALRETEAAFDAFMSVAAHAASEDIVDAAQEEAGECVARLERLRDGLTVHISELTF
;
A
#
# COMPACT_ATOMS: atom_id res chain seq x y z
N MET A 1 -9.19 -9.53 16.71
CA MET A 1 -10.54 -10.08 16.53
C MET A 1 -11.23 -9.18 15.51
N THR A 2 -11.94 -9.75 14.55
CA THR A 2 -12.59 -9.01 13.45
C THR A 2 -13.65 -8.08 14.04
N LEU A 3 -13.84 -6.87 13.48
CA LEU A 3 -15.05 -6.08 13.70
C LEU A 3 -16.23 -7.06 13.54
N ASP A 4 -17.10 -7.20 14.54
CA ASP A 4 -18.34 -7.95 14.35
C ASP A 4 -19.29 -7.08 13.54
N ILE A 5 -18.99 -6.95 12.24
CA ILE A 5 -19.78 -6.23 11.25
C ILE A 5 -21.20 -6.85 11.17
N GLN A 6 -21.40 -8.06 11.68
CA GLN A 6 -22.69 -8.74 11.69
C GLN A 6 -23.61 -8.31 12.83
N ASN A 7 -23.08 -7.74 13.92
CA ASN A 7 -23.88 -7.28 15.07
C ASN A 7 -23.42 -5.91 15.61
N PRO A 8 -23.62 -4.81 14.87
CA PRO A 8 -23.38 -3.47 15.41
C PRO A 8 -24.33 -3.19 16.60
N PRO A 9 -23.91 -2.41 17.62
CA PRO A 9 -24.78 -2.08 18.74
C PRO A 9 -25.99 -1.28 18.26
N THR A 10 -27.19 -1.62 18.74
CA THR A 10 -28.45 -1.00 18.28
C THR A 10 -28.89 0.17 19.17
N ASP A 11 -28.36 0.29 20.38
CA ASP A 11 -28.73 1.25 21.42
C ASP A 11 -27.68 2.36 21.66
N LEU A 12 -26.86 2.65 20.65
CA LEU A 12 -25.84 3.71 20.72
C LEU A 12 -26.47 5.10 20.89
N THR A 13 -25.80 5.95 21.67
CA THR A 13 -26.11 7.39 21.75
C THR A 13 -25.22 8.17 20.78
N LEU A 14 -25.58 9.42 20.46
CA LEU A 14 -24.73 10.31 19.68
C LEU A 14 -23.35 10.55 20.32
N GLU A 15 -23.30 10.63 21.66
CA GLU A 15 -22.04 10.78 22.40
C GLU A 15 -21.17 9.53 22.21
N SER A 16 -21.75 8.34 22.37
CA SER A 16 -21.05 7.07 22.17
C SER A 16 -20.58 6.89 20.71
N LEU A 17 -21.37 7.34 19.74
CA LEU A 17 -20.99 7.35 18.32
C LEU A 17 -19.78 8.27 18.07
N ALA A 18 -19.78 9.47 18.65
CA ALA A 18 -18.69 10.42 18.52
C ALA A 18 -17.39 9.91 19.16
N HIS A 19 -17.49 9.29 20.33
CA HIS A 19 -16.35 8.59 20.95
C HIS A 19 -15.79 7.49 20.06
N LEU A 20 -16.67 6.67 19.49
CA LEU A 20 -16.26 5.56 18.65
C LEU A 20 -15.50 6.07 17.41
N ALA A 21 -16.05 7.06 16.70
CA ALA A 21 -15.40 7.66 15.55
C ALA A 21 -14.01 8.21 15.88
N ALA A 22 -13.89 9.03 16.94
CA ALA A 22 -12.60 9.60 17.35
C ALA A 22 -11.60 8.51 17.79
N SER A 23 -12.07 7.46 18.46
CA SER A 23 -11.22 6.34 18.90
C SER A 23 -10.64 5.56 17.72
N LEU A 24 -11.37 5.42 16.61
CA LEU A 24 -10.90 4.73 15.41
C LEU A 24 -9.76 5.51 14.74
N GLU A 25 -9.90 6.82 14.57
CA GLU A 25 -8.85 7.65 13.97
C GLU A 25 -7.58 7.64 14.83
N ARG A 26 -7.75 7.76 16.16
CA ARG A 26 -6.63 7.69 17.10
C ARG A 26 -5.93 6.33 17.09
N ALA A 27 -6.71 5.24 17.00
CA ALA A 27 -6.17 3.89 16.91
C ALA A 27 -5.39 3.68 15.60
N ALA A 28 -5.86 4.23 14.48
CA ALA A 28 -5.15 4.20 13.20
C ALA A 28 -3.84 5.01 13.27
N ALA A 29 -3.86 6.22 13.84
CA ALA A 29 -2.66 7.03 14.04
C ALA A 29 -1.61 6.34 14.93
N ALA A 30 -2.03 5.81 16.09
CA ALA A 30 -1.15 5.08 17.00
C ALA A 30 -0.52 3.84 16.33
N THR A 31 -1.32 3.14 15.53
CA THR A 31 -0.91 2.03 14.71
C THR A 31 0.18 2.41 13.70
N TYR A 32 -0.01 3.50 12.94
CA TYR A 32 0.97 3.93 11.94
C TYR A 32 2.25 4.45 12.60
N CYS A 33 2.16 5.10 13.76
CA CYS A 33 3.33 5.45 14.59
C CYS A 33 4.17 4.22 14.97
N ARG A 34 3.50 3.14 15.41
CA ARG A 34 4.16 1.87 15.73
C ARG A 34 4.83 1.27 14.50
N LEU A 35 4.14 1.24 13.36
CA LEU A 35 4.70 0.75 12.10
C LEU A 35 5.89 1.57 11.62
N ALA A 36 5.85 2.91 11.71
CA ALA A 36 6.99 3.76 11.38
C ALA A 36 8.20 3.40 12.24
N THR A 37 7.98 3.08 13.52
CA THR A 37 9.05 2.63 14.43
C THR A 37 9.64 1.29 14.01
N GLU A 38 8.80 0.32 13.62
CA GLU A 38 9.29 -0.97 13.10
C GLU A 38 10.04 -0.81 11.78
N MET A 39 9.51 -0.05 10.81
CA MET A 39 10.17 0.22 9.53
C MET A 39 11.54 0.87 9.70
N LYS A 40 11.72 1.69 10.75
CA LYS A 40 13.01 2.28 11.09
C LYS A 40 14.03 1.22 11.52
N LYS A 41 13.63 0.22 12.32
CA LYS A 41 14.50 -0.90 12.72
C LYS A 41 14.93 -1.76 11.53
N LEU A 42 14.08 -1.80 10.51
CA LEU A 42 14.29 -2.58 9.28
C LEU A 42 14.99 -1.78 8.18
N HIS A 43 15.54 -0.61 8.51
CA HIS A 43 16.21 0.28 7.56
C HIS A 43 15.37 0.59 6.30
N ASN A 44 14.06 0.83 6.49
CA ASN A 44 13.11 1.17 5.43
C ASN A 44 12.64 2.63 5.52
N PRO A 45 13.51 3.62 5.20
CA PRO A 45 13.21 5.04 5.39
C PRO A 45 12.01 5.53 4.57
N ASP A 46 11.76 4.95 3.40
CA ASP A 46 10.63 5.32 2.53
C ASP A 46 9.30 4.98 3.19
N ALA A 47 9.20 3.80 3.80
CA ALA A 47 8.01 3.40 4.55
C ALA A 47 7.86 4.20 5.86
N VAL A 48 8.97 4.54 6.53
CA VAL A 48 8.93 5.42 7.70
C VAL A 48 8.29 6.76 7.35
N GLU A 49 8.72 7.38 6.26
CA GLU A 49 8.19 8.67 5.83
C GLU A 49 6.72 8.56 5.42
N MET A 50 6.35 7.49 4.72
CA MET A 50 4.95 7.22 4.39
C MET A 50 4.08 7.06 5.63
N PHE A 51 4.52 6.30 6.64
CA PHE A 51 3.72 6.14 7.85
C PHE A 51 3.61 7.43 8.66
N LYS A 52 4.65 8.27 8.72
CA LYS A 52 4.53 9.61 9.31
C LYS A 52 3.49 10.44 8.58
N ARG A 53 3.48 10.39 7.25
CA ARG A 53 2.48 11.08 6.45
C ARG A 53 1.07 10.58 6.74
N LEU A 54 0.89 9.26 6.89
CA LEU A 54 -0.39 8.67 7.28
C LEU A 54 -0.82 9.11 8.68
N VAL A 55 0.10 9.22 9.65
CA VAL A 55 -0.20 9.76 10.99
C VAL A 55 -0.74 11.19 10.90
N GLU A 56 -0.11 12.06 10.11
CA GLU A 56 -0.57 13.44 9.90
C GLU A 56 -1.99 13.48 9.31
N ILE A 57 -2.29 12.58 8.37
CA ILE A 57 -3.61 12.45 7.76
C ILE A 57 -4.67 12.04 8.80
N GLU A 58 -4.40 10.98 9.57
CA GLU A 58 -5.34 10.49 10.59
C GLU A 58 -5.58 11.52 11.71
N GLN A 59 -4.55 12.27 12.11
CA GLN A 59 -4.70 13.39 13.06
C GLN A 59 -5.60 14.51 12.52
N GLY A 60 -5.57 14.74 11.20
CA GLY A 60 -6.51 15.63 10.52
C GLY A 60 -7.95 15.13 10.64
N TYR A 61 -8.18 13.83 10.42
CA TYR A 61 -9.50 13.21 10.54
C TYR A 61 -10.03 13.19 11.98
N GLU A 62 -9.17 12.95 12.96
CA GLU A 62 -9.49 13.10 14.38
C GLU A 62 -9.97 14.53 14.68
N THR A 63 -9.25 15.54 14.18
CA THR A 63 -9.62 16.95 14.35
C THR A 63 -10.97 17.28 13.70
N GLU A 64 -11.25 16.76 12.50
CA GLU A 64 -12.57 16.91 11.85
C GLU A 64 -13.69 16.29 12.69
N THR A 65 -13.43 15.11 13.28
CA THR A 65 -14.39 14.40 14.14
C THR A 65 -14.68 15.19 15.42
N GLU A 66 -13.67 15.78 16.06
CA GLU A 66 -13.84 16.64 17.23
C GLU A 66 -14.68 17.88 16.93
N GLN A 67 -14.45 18.52 15.78
CA GLN A 67 -15.22 19.69 15.35
C GLN A 67 -16.68 19.32 15.07
N TRP A 68 -16.91 18.20 14.40
CA TRP A 68 -18.25 17.67 14.17
C TRP A 68 -18.97 17.39 15.49
N ALA A 69 -18.33 16.73 16.45
CA ALA A 69 -18.97 16.43 17.71
C ALA A 69 -19.27 17.69 18.55
N THR A 70 -18.38 18.69 18.51
CA THR A 70 -18.63 20.00 19.11
C THR A 70 -19.86 20.68 18.48
N SER A 71 -20.07 20.51 17.17
CA SER A 71 -21.24 21.05 16.47
C SER A 71 -22.56 20.39 16.90
N LEU A 72 -22.50 19.17 17.45
CA LEU A 72 -23.63 18.47 18.07
C LEU A 72 -23.83 18.87 19.55
N GLY A 73 -23.01 19.77 20.09
CA GLY A 73 -23.07 20.22 21.48
C GLY A 73 -22.40 19.27 22.48
N LEU A 74 -21.62 18.29 22.01
CA LEU A 74 -20.84 17.39 22.85
C LEU A 74 -19.55 18.08 23.32
N ASP A 75 -19.09 17.73 24.52
CA ASP A 75 -17.86 18.28 25.06
C ASP A 75 -16.63 17.63 24.39
N PRO A 76 -15.80 18.39 23.66
CA PRO A 76 -14.62 17.85 23.00
C PRO A 76 -13.59 17.27 23.98
N ASP A 77 -13.54 17.74 25.23
CA ASP A 77 -12.62 17.19 26.23
C ASP A 77 -13.06 15.80 26.70
N VAL A 78 -14.36 15.54 26.74
CA VAL A 78 -14.91 14.20 27.02
C VAL A 78 -14.51 13.25 25.89
N ILE A 79 -14.65 13.68 24.63
CA ILE A 79 -14.32 12.87 23.43
C ILE A 79 -12.82 12.57 23.35
N LYS A 80 -11.97 13.52 23.73
CA LYS A 80 -10.50 13.36 23.79
C LYS A 80 -10.05 12.39 24.86
N THR A 81 -10.59 12.52 26.07
CA THR A 81 -10.12 11.82 27.28
C THR A 81 -10.70 10.43 27.47
N SER A 82 -11.65 10.02 26.62
CA SER A 82 -12.19 8.67 26.65
C SER A 82 -11.16 7.65 26.17
N GLU A 83 -10.26 7.27 27.07
CA GLU A 83 -9.63 5.95 27.08
C GLU A 83 -10.68 4.84 27.36
N ASN A 84 -11.92 5.22 27.68
CA ASN A 84 -13.03 4.39 28.17
C ASN A 84 -14.11 4.07 27.11
N ALA A 85 -13.90 4.35 25.82
CA ALA A 85 -14.69 3.68 24.80
C ALA A 85 -14.41 2.18 24.98
N ASP A 86 -15.45 1.44 25.41
CA ASP A 86 -15.39 0.08 25.91
C ASP A 86 -14.26 -0.73 25.23
N ASP A 87 -13.35 -1.29 26.01
CA ASP A 87 -12.21 -2.06 25.48
C ASP A 87 -12.68 -3.17 24.52
N SER A 88 -13.95 -3.60 24.63
CA SER A 88 -14.63 -4.46 23.66
C SER A 88 -14.74 -3.84 22.25
N LEU A 89 -15.16 -2.58 22.13
CA LEU A 89 -15.27 -1.84 20.87
C LEU A 89 -13.87 -1.52 20.28
N ARG A 90 -12.89 -1.21 21.13
CA ARG A 90 -11.48 -0.99 20.73
C ARG A 90 -10.80 -2.28 20.27
N ALA A 91 -11.00 -3.39 20.98
CA ALA A 91 -10.45 -4.71 20.63
C ALA A 91 -11.06 -5.29 19.33
N ASN A 92 -12.26 -4.82 18.97
CA ASN A 92 -12.94 -5.15 17.71
C ASN A 92 -12.39 -4.35 16.51
N ALA A 93 -11.71 -3.23 16.73
CA ALA A 93 -11.20 -2.35 15.68
C ALA A 93 -9.70 -2.58 15.38
N GLY A 94 -9.40 -3.54 14.50
CA GLY A 94 -8.16 -3.55 13.70
C GLY A 94 -6.84 -3.97 14.35
N ASP A 95 -6.65 -3.85 15.67
CA ASP A 95 -5.30 -3.92 16.27
C ASP A 95 -4.59 -5.29 16.12
N GLU A 96 -5.33 -6.41 16.16
CA GLU A 96 -4.75 -7.77 15.99
C GLU A 96 -4.29 -8.06 14.54
N ARG A 97 -5.05 -7.63 13.53
CA ARG A 97 -4.69 -7.83 12.12
C ARG A 97 -3.58 -6.89 11.70
N MET A 98 -3.60 -5.69 12.23
CA MET A 98 -2.56 -4.71 12.04
C MET A 98 -1.24 -5.16 12.66
N ARG A 99 -1.29 -5.83 13.81
CA ARG A 99 -0.13 -6.50 14.41
C ARG A 99 0.41 -7.60 13.49
N ARG A 100 -0.47 -8.38 12.84
CA ARG A 100 -0.09 -9.37 11.81
C ARG A 100 0.46 -8.74 10.53
N ALA A 101 -0.16 -7.67 10.02
CA ALA A 101 0.35 -6.90 8.88
C ALA A 101 1.68 -6.19 9.20
N ALA A 102 1.94 -5.90 10.48
CA ALA A 102 3.24 -5.46 10.97
C ALA A 102 4.25 -6.62 11.14
N THR A 103 3.75 -7.87 11.24
CA THR A 103 4.57 -9.09 11.20
C THR A 103 4.84 -9.56 9.76
N ASP A 104 4.01 -9.14 8.79
CA ASP A 104 4.33 -9.13 7.36
C ASP A 104 5.23 -7.92 7.11
N VAL A 105 6.49 -8.07 7.46
CA VAL A 105 7.49 -7.00 7.65
C VAL A 105 7.84 -6.18 6.38
N LEU A 106 7.01 -6.23 5.34
CA LEU A 106 7.33 -5.73 4.03
C LEU A 106 6.25 -4.86 3.47
N LEU A 107 6.39 -3.58 3.82
CA LEU A 107 5.57 -2.53 3.26
C LEU A 107 6.49 -1.57 2.50
N THR A 108 6.45 -1.64 1.17
CA THR A 108 6.74 -0.49 0.32
C THR A 108 5.75 0.62 0.69
N PRO A 109 6.03 1.90 0.37
CA PRO A 109 5.06 2.97 0.55
C PRO A 109 3.68 2.66 -0.06
N TRP A 110 3.65 1.92 -1.17
CA TRP A 110 2.42 1.47 -1.82
C TRP A 110 1.62 0.50 -0.94
N GLN A 111 2.28 -0.47 -0.32
CA GLN A 111 1.62 -1.43 0.57
C GLN A 111 1.15 -0.75 1.88
N ALA A 112 1.89 0.24 2.40
CA ALA A 112 1.46 1.06 3.53
C ALA A 112 0.14 1.81 3.23
N LEU A 113 0.03 2.40 2.04
CA LEU A 113 -1.19 3.07 1.59
C LEU A 113 -2.35 2.10 1.37
N ASN A 114 -2.10 0.88 0.87
CA ASN A 114 -3.16 -0.12 0.74
C ASN A 114 -3.69 -0.59 2.09
N LEU A 115 -2.81 -0.70 3.08
CA LEU A 115 -3.20 -1.01 4.45
C LEU A 115 -4.12 0.09 5.01
N ALA A 116 -3.77 1.36 4.78
CA ALA A 116 -4.63 2.48 5.16
C ALA A 116 -6.00 2.47 4.43
N VAL A 117 -6.00 2.24 3.11
CA VAL A 117 -7.25 2.11 2.34
C VAL A 117 -8.13 0.98 2.87
N LYS A 118 -7.53 -0.14 3.27
CA LYS A 118 -8.27 -1.28 3.83
C LYS A 118 -8.88 -0.92 5.18
N ASN A 119 -8.12 -0.26 6.06
CA ASN A 119 -8.62 0.20 7.36
C ASN A 119 -9.84 1.12 7.18
N GLU A 120 -9.76 2.08 6.26
CA GLU A 120 -10.88 3.00 6.01
C GLU A 120 -12.10 2.30 5.38
N LYS A 121 -11.87 1.27 4.55
CA LYS A 121 -12.95 0.45 4.00
C LYS A 121 -13.67 -0.35 5.08
N GLU A 122 -12.92 -0.93 6.02
CA GLU A 122 -13.51 -1.66 7.15
C GLU A 122 -14.32 -0.70 8.05
N SER A 123 -13.82 0.51 8.30
CA SER A 123 -14.57 1.57 8.99
C SER A 123 -15.85 1.96 8.23
N PHE A 124 -15.77 2.14 6.91
CA PHE A 124 -16.95 2.41 6.07
C PHE A 124 -18.01 1.31 6.18
N GLU A 125 -17.60 0.04 6.08
CA GLU A 125 -18.49 -1.12 6.21
C GLU A 125 -19.16 -1.14 7.58
N PHE A 126 -18.39 -0.87 8.65
CA PHE A 126 -18.91 -0.79 10.00
C PHE A 126 -19.96 0.32 10.18
N PHE A 127 -19.66 1.57 9.80
CA PHE A 127 -20.61 2.67 9.96
C PHE A 127 -21.84 2.54 9.06
N SER A 128 -21.69 1.90 7.88
CA SER A 128 -22.83 1.56 7.03
C SER A 128 -23.74 0.52 7.69
N ALA A 129 -23.17 -0.52 8.32
CA ALA A 129 -23.94 -1.50 9.07
C ALA A 129 -24.61 -0.86 10.30
N LEU A 130 -23.91 0.04 11.00
CA LEU A 130 -24.46 0.76 12.14
C LEU A 130 -25.66 1.63 11.73
N ALA A 131 -25.54 2.40 10.63
CA ALA A 131 -26.65 3.19 10.09
C ALA A 131 -27.87 2.31 9.76
N ALA A 132 -27.64 1.15 9.13
CA ALA A 132 -28.72 0.24 8.74
C ALA A 132 -29.48 -0.37 9.93
N ASN A 133 -28.86 -0.47 11.11
CA ASN A 133 -29.41 -1.12 12.29
C ASN A 133 -29.77 -0.14 13.44
N ALA A 134 -29.51 1.15 13.28
CA ALA A 134 -29.76 2.14 14.32
C ALA A 134 -31.27 2.34 14.58
N GLU A 135 -31.67 2.26 15.85
CA GLU A 135 -33.05 2.52 16.27
C GLU A 135 -33.37 4.02 16.34
N GLN A 136 -32.35 4.85 16.62
CA GLN A 136 -32.48 6.30 16.74
C GLN A 136 -32.14 6.99 15.41
N GLU A 137 -33.01 7.91 14.98
CA GLU A 137 -32.89 8.60 13.69
C GLU A 137 -31.62 9.44 13.57
N ASP A 138 -31.25 10.12 14.64
CA ASP A 138 -30.05 10.94 14.73
C ASP A 138 -28.78 10.09 14.61
N VAL A 139 -28.70 8.96 15.31
CA VAL A 139 -27.60 7.99 15.22
C VAL A 139 -27.50 7.40 13.82
N ARG A 140 -28.64 7.07 13.18
CA ARG A 140 -28.66 6.64 11.78
C ARG A 140 -28.04 7.69 10.88
N GLN A 141 -28.56 8.93 10.93
CA GLN A 141 -28.12 10.01 10.06
C GLN A 141 -26.64 10.35 10.24
N GLN A 142 -26.16 10.35 11.49
CA GLN A 142 -24.75 10.61 11.76
C GLN A 142 -23.84 9.45 11.34
N SER A 143 -24.28 8.19 11.49
CA SER A 143 -23.54 7.03 11.00
C SER A 143 -23.38 7.04 9.48
N GLU A 144 -24.43 7.45 8.74
CA GLU A 144 -24.35 7.67 7.29
C GLU A 144 -23.32 8.76 6.92
N ASN A 145 -23.32 9.87 7.66
CA ASN A 145 -22.36 10.95 7.44
C ASN A 145 -20.92 10.49 7.66
N ILE A 146 -20.66 9.71 8.71
CA ILE A 146 -19.33 9.14 8.98
C ILE A 146 -18.96 8.15 7.87
N ALA A 147 -19.87 7.28 7.44
CA ALA A 147 -19.62 6.36 6.33
C ALA A 147 -19.25 7.13 5.03
N ALA A 148 -19.96 8.20 4.71
CA ALA A 148 -19.63 9.06 3.57
C ALA A 148 -18.24 9.68 3.70
N LYS A 149 -17.86 10.15 4.89
CA LYS A 149 -16.51 10.66 5.18
C LYS A 149 -15.43 9.60 4.95
N LYS A 150 -15.67 8.37 5.38
CA LYS A 150 -14.75 7.25 5.12
C LYS A 150 -14.54 6.98 3.63
N LEU A 151 -15.55 7.16 2.78
CA LEU A 151 -15.37 7.11 1.32
C LEU A 151 -14.50 8.25 0.78
N GLU A 152 -14.64 9.47 1.31
CA GLU A 152 -13.77 10.60 0.97
C GLU A 152 -12.31 10.29 1.33
N HIS A 153 -12.06 9.74 2.53
CA HIS A 153 -10.72 9.34 2.97
C HIS A 153 -10.12 8.27 2.06
N ILE A 154 -10.89 7.24 1.70
CA ILE A 154 -10.46 6.19 0.76
C ILE A 154 -10.04 6.82 -0.59
N ALA A 155 -10.79 7.79 -1.09
CA ALA A 155 -10.48 8.46 -2.34
C ALA A 155 -9.18 9.28 -2.24
N LEU A 156 -8.99 10.01 -1.14
CA LEU A 156 -7.76 10.77 -0.87
C LEU A 156 -6.54 9.85 -0.74
N LEU A 157 -6.65 8.75 0.00
CA LEU A 157 -5.57 7.77 0.15
C LEU A 157 -5.23 7.08 -1.17
N ARG A 158 -6.22 6.76 -2.02
CA ARG A 158 -5.97 6.23 -3.36
C ARG A 158 -5.28 7.25 -4.27
N LEU A 159 -5.61 8.54 -4.12
CA LEU A 159 -4.93 9.61 -4.85
C LEU A 159 -3.49 9.79 -4.33
N GLU A 160 -3.28 9.73 -3.03
CA GLU A 160 -1.96 9.79 -2.42
C GLU A 160 -1.11 8.60 -2.85
N ARG A 161 -1.67 7.39 -2.87
CA ARG A 161 -1.03 6.20 -3.45
C ARG A 161 -0.58 6.44 -4.88
N LYS A 162 -1.45 7.02 -5.71
CA LYS A 162 -1.07 7.43 -7.06
C LYS A 162 0.06 8.45 -7.02
N ARG A 163 0.05 9.46 -6.13
CA ARG A 163 1.06 10.54 -6.07
C ARG A 163 2.42 10.11 -5.53
N THR A 164 2.47 9.36 -4.45
CA THR A 164 3.73 8.83 -3.90
C THR A 164 4.41 7.94 -4.93
N TRP A 165 3.63 7.17 -5.70
CA TRP A 165 4.11 6.39 -6.84
C TRP A 165 4.59 7.24 -8.04
N ARG A 166 4.13 8.49 -8.14
CA ARG A 166 4.37 9.38 -9.28
C ARG A 166 5.67 10.16 -9.23
N THR A 167 6.38 10.13 -8.10
CA THR A 167 7.54 11.00 -7.90
C THR A 167 8.81 10.18 -8.06
N ASN A 168 9.44 10.29 -9.24
CA ASN A 168 10.63 9.58 -9.77
C ASN A 168 10.31 8.40 -10.71
N GLU A 169 9.53 7.39 -10.28
CA GLU A 169 9.29 6.17 -11.08
C GLU A 169 8.35 6.42 -12.26
N ARG A 170 7.29 7.23 -12.10
CA ARG A 170 6.40 7.57 -13.23
C ARG A 170 7.12 8.38 -14.30
N ALA A 171 7.99 9.32 -13.94
CA ALA A 171 8.73 10.08 -14.95
C ALA A 171 9.61 9.15 -15.79
N ARG A 172 10.23 8.15 -15.16
CA ARG A 172 10.98 7.08 -15.82
C ARG A 172 10.06 6.18 -16.66
N LEU A 173 8.95 5.68 -16.12
CA LEU A 173 8.03 4.82 -16.86
C LEU A 173 7.36 5.55 -18.03
N GLU A 174 6.93 6.80 -17.85
CA GLU A 174 6.41 7.66 -18.93
C GLU A 174 7.49 7.94 -19.99
N SER A 175 8.77 8.03 -19.61
CA SER A 175 9.85 8.12 -20.61
C SER A 175 10.05 6.82 -21.40
N ILE A 176 9.71 5.67 -20.82
CA ILE A 176 9.85 4.34 -21.45
C ILE A 176 8.63 4.02 -22.34
N VAL A 177 7.42 4.31 -21.85
CA VAL A 177 6.15 3.93 -22.47
C VAL A 177 5.61 5.00 -23.44
N GLY A 178 6.00 6.25 -23.26
CA GLY A 178 5.30 7.39 -23.86
C GLY A 178 4.08 7.80 -23.02
N ARG A 179 3.58 9.02 -23.26
CA ARG A 179 2.45 9.58 -22.49
C ARG A 179 1.07 9.13 -22.99
N ASP A 180 1.01 8.60 -24.20
CA ASP A 180 -0.25 8.28 -24.86
C ASP A 180 -0.69 6.85 -24.54
N THR A 181 -1.98 6.68 -24.27
CA THR A 181 -2.56 5.34 -24.06
C THR A 181 -2.62 4.60 -25.40
N PRO A 182 -2.16 3.33 -25.47
CA PRO A 182 -2.27 2.54 -26.69
C PRO A 182 -3.69 2.48 -27.22
N LEU A 183 -3.89 2.85 -28.49
CA LEU A 183 -5.20 2.84 -29.15
C LEU A 183 -5.45 1.57 -29.97
N THR A 184 -4.39 0.79 -30.22
CA THR A 184 -4.42 -0.46 -31.00
C THR A 184 -3.65 -1.56 -30.29
N LEU A 185 -3.96 -2.83 -30.62
CA LEU A 185 -3.23 -3.96 -30.06
C LEU A 185 -1.74 -3.93 -30.41
N ALA A 186 -1.38 -3.55 -31.64
CA ALA A 186 0.03 -3.42 -32.05
C ALA A 186 0.78 -2.34 -31.24
N SER A 187 0.15 -1.18 -30.99
CA SER A 187 0.75 -0.16 -30.11
C SER A 187 0.85 -0.63 -28.65
N PHE A 188 -0.07 -1.49 -28.20
CA PHE A 188 -0.01 -2.07 -26.87
C PHE A 188 1.14 -3.08 -26.77
N GLU A 189 1.30 -3.98 -27.74
CA GLU A 189 2.42 -4.94 -27.81
C GLU A 189 3.79 -4.24 -27.78
N GLU A 190 3.92 -3.08 -28.45
CA GLU A 190 5.12 -2.25 -28.41
C GLU A 190 5.37 -1.68 -27.00
N THR A 191 4.35 -1.09 -26.37
CA THR A 191 4.41 -0.62 -24.99
C THR A 191 4.80 -1.74 -24.01
N THR A 192 4.17 -2.90 -24.14
CA THR A 192 4.42 -4.09 -23.32
C THR A 192 5.85 -4.57 -23.49
N THR A 193 6.36 -4.63 -24.72
CA THR A 193 7.75 -4.99 -25.01
C THR A 193 8.74 -4.05 -24.31
N ARG A 194 8.50 -2.74 -24.35
CA ARG A 194 9.35 -1.74 -23.69
C ARG A 194 9.31 -1.88 -22.16
N LEU A 195 8.12 -2.05 -21.58
CA LEU A 195 7.95 -2.26 -20.13
C LEU A 195 8.66 -3.53 -19.65
N LYS A 196 8.41 -4.66 -20.32
CA LYS A 196 9.03 -5.95 -19.98
C LYS A 196 10.54 -5.90 -20.11
N THR A 197 11.07 -5.27 -21.17
CA THR A 197 12.51 -5.09 -21.36
C THR A 197 13.14 -4.25 -20.26
N ALA A 198 12.50 -3.14 -19.87
CA ALA A 198 12.97 -2.30 -18.78
C ALA A 198 12.95 -3.04 -17.44
N LEU A 199 11.86 -3.73 -17.11
CA LEU A 199 11.74 -4.52 -15.88
C LEU A 199 12.80 -5.61 -15.79
N ARG A 200 12.99 -6.36 -16.88
CA ARG A 200 14.05 -7.38 -16.98
C ARG A 200 15.43 -6.78 -16.71
N ARG A 201 15.74 -5.65 -17.34
CA ARG A 201 17.04 -4.97 -17.15
C ARG A 201 17.23 -4.57 -15.70
N ARG A 202 16.20 -4.02 -15.05
CA ARG A 202 16.27 -3.63 -13.63
C ARG A 202 16.49 -4.83 -12.72
N TYR A 203 15.83 -5.96 -12.96
CA TYR A 203 16.12 -7.18 -12.19
C TYR A 203 17.59 -7.64 -12.34
N LEU A 204 18.17 -7.56 -13.54
CA LEU A 204 19.58 -7.91 -13.76
C LEU A 204 20.55 -6.92 -13.09
N ASP A 205 20.27 -5.62 -13.15
CA ASP A 205 21.07 -4.59 -12.45
C ASP A 205 21.03 -4.83 -10.93
N LEU A 206 19.83 -5.07 -10.37
CA LEU A 206 19.65 -5.37 -8.94
C LEU A 206 20.29 -6.71 -8.53
N ALA A 207 20.28 -7.72 -9.41
CA ALA A 207 20.98 -8.98 -9.14
C ALA A 207 22.50 -8.78 -9.07
N THR A 208 23.06 -7.92 -9.94
CA THR A 208 24.49 -7.57 -9.95
C THR A 208 24.89 -6.82 -8.69
N GLU A 209 24.00 -5.97 -8.18
CA GLU A 209 24.18 -5.27 -6.92
C GLU A 209 24.08 -6.18 -5.70
N ALA A 210 23.21 -7.20 -5.75
CA ALA A 210 23.07 -8.18 -4.68
C ALA A 210 24.30 -9.09 -4.51
N ASP A 211 25.03 -9.39 -5.59
CA ASP A 211 26.20 -10.29 -5.57
C ASP A 211 27.25 -9.92 -4.50
N PRO A 212 27.83 -8.70 -4.50
CA PRO A 212 28.83 -8.33 -3.49
C PRO A 212 28.26 -8.24 -2.07
N LEU A 213 26.97 -7.91 -1.92
CA LEU A 213 26.30 -7.84 -0.61
C LEU A 213 26.10 -9.23 0.01
N ALA A 214 25.93 -10.26 -0.82
CA ALA A 214 25.82 -11.64 -0.37
C ALA A 214 27.18 -12.23 0.07
N ASP A 215 28.28 -11.80 -0.56
CA ASP A 215 29.64 -12.28 -0.27
C ASP A 215 30.23 -11.72 1.03
N ASP A 216 29.87 -10.48 1.43
CA ASP A 216 30.35 -9.84 2.66
C ASP A 216 29.73 -10.47 3.93
N MET A 217 28.54 -11.05 3.82
CA MET A 217 27.85 -11.81 4.87
C MET A 217 28.22 -13.30 4.79
N ALA A 218 29.49 -13.61 5.02
CA ALA A 218 30.04 -14.96 4.90
C ALA A 218 29.25 -16.01 5.74
N ASN A 219 28.58 -16.93 5.03
CA ASN A 219 27.89 -18.15 5.47
C ASN A 219 26.40 -18.08 5.82
N ASN A 220 25.56 -17.54 4.92
CA ASN A 220 24.16 -17.97 4.89
C ASN A 220 23.70 -18.32 3.47
N VAL A 221 23.23 -19.56 3.26
CA VAL A 221 22.71 -20.07 1.97
C VAL A 221 21.56 -19.20 1.44
N VAL A 222 20.88 -18.49 2.34
CA VAL A 222 19.79 -17.55 2.07
C VAL A 222 20.25 -16.29 1.32
N ASN A 223 21.49 -15.82 1.49
CA ASN A 223 21.96 -14.56 0.88
C ASN A 223 22.19 -14.69 -0.64
N ASN A 224 22.62 -15.86 -1.09
CA ASN A 224 22.73 -16.18 -2.53
C ASN A 224 21.36 -16.36 -3.22
N LEU A 225 20.27 -16.43 -2.45
CA LEU A 225 18.92 -16.61 -2.98
C LEU A 225 18.39 -15.32 -3.62
N THR A 226 18.79 -14.13 -3.15
CA THR A 226 18.30 -12.85 -3.71
C THR A 226 18.75 -12.65 -5.16
N ALA A 227 20.05 -12.72 -5.42
CA ALA A 227 20.59 -12.55 -6.76
C ALA A 227 20.07 -13.64 -7.71
N THR A 228 19.92 -14.88 -7.22
CA THR A 228 19.35 -15.99 -7.97
C THR A 228 17.88 -15.73 -8.33
N LEU A 229 17.04 -15.38 -7.35
CA LEU A 229 15.62 -15.06 -7.58
C LEU A 229 15.45 -13.94 -8.61
N LEU A 230 16.25 -12.87 -8.52
CA LEU A 230 16.18 -11.76 -9.46
C LEU A 230 16.58 -12.18 -10.88
N ARG A 231 17.59 -13.04 -11.04
CA ARG A 231 17.96 -13.60 -12.34
C ARG A 231 16.88 -14.53 -12.90
N ASP A 232 16.25 -15.35 -12.06
CA ASP A 232 15.15 -16.23 -12.48
C ASP A 232 13.95 -15.41 -12.97
N LEU A 233 13.55 -14.39 -12.22
CA LEU A 233 12.49 -13.45 -12.61
C LEU A 233 12.83 -12.72 -13.92
N ALA A 234 14.09 -12.37 -14.15
CA ALA A 234 14.56 -11.77 -15.39
C ALA A 234 14.57 -12.75 -16.57
N ALA A 235 14.85 -14.03 -16.33
CA ALA A 235 14.88 -15.08 -17.36
C ALA A 235 13.48 -15.45 -17.86
N GLU A 236 12.45 -15.29 -17.02
CA GLU A 236 11.04 -15.47 -17.41
C GLU A 236 10.53 -14.39 -18.36
N ILE A 237 11.21 -13.24 -18.42
CA ILE A 237 10.88 -12.18 -19.36
C ILE A 237 11.69 -12.41 -20.65
N PRO A 238 11.03 -12.58 -21.82
CA PRO A 238 11.74 -12.79 -23.07
C PRO A 238 12.78 -11.69 -23.34
N ASP A 239 13.95 -12.10 -23.82
CA ASP A 239 15.00 -11.17 -24.21
C ASP A 239 14.67 -10.56 -25.58
N LEU A 240 13.90 -9.48 -25.56
CA LEU A 240 13.40 -8.78 -26.75
C LEU A 240 14.39 -7.70 -27.25
N ASN A 241 15.71 -7.87 -27.01
CA ASN A 241 16.82 -6.92 -27.25
C ASN A 241 17.04 -6.43 -28.71
N GLY A 242 16.01 -6.44 -29.57
CA GLY A 242 16.07 -5.88 -30.91
C GLY A 242 15.78 -4.38 -31.02
N GLN A 243 15.16 -3.72 -30.02
CA GLN A 243 14.69 -2.34 -30.16
C GLN A 243 14.70 -1.55 -28.84
N ASN A 244 15.84 -0.93 -28.48
CA ASN A 244 15.93 0.47 -28.03
C ASN A 244 17.24 0.75 -27.27
N ALA A 245 18.11 1.53 -27.90
CA ALA A 245 19.30 2.14 -27.30
C ALA A 245 18.98 3.28 -26.30
N GLU A 246 17.69 3.66 -26.16
CA GLU A 246 17.24 4.79 -25.33
C GLU A 246 17.12 4.47 -23.83
N LEU A 247 17.17 3.20 -23.44
CA LEU A 247 17.17 2.80 -22.02
C LEU A 247 18.51 3.06 -21.31
N SER A 248 19.57 3.41 -22.07
CA SER A 248 20.91 3.71 -21.54
C SER A 248 21.05 5.09 -20.90
N SER A 249 20.02 5.95 -20.96
CA SER A 249 20.02 7.29 -20.37
C SER A 249 19.22 7.40 -19.07
N LEU A 250 18.85 6.28 -18.46
CA LEU A 250 18.16 6.30 -17.18
C LEU A 250 19.09 6.90 -16.10
N PRO A 251 18.57 7.76 -15.21
CA PRO A 251 19.39 8.40 -14.19
C PRO A 251 20.07 7.33 -13.32
N ASP A 252 21.34 7.59 -12.94
CA ASP A 252 22.07 6.78 -11.96
C ASP A 252 21.22 6.65 -10.70
N ILE A 253 20.75 5.43 -10.45
CA ILE A 253 20.09 5.10 -9.18
C ILE A 253 21.21 4.79 -8.19
N PRO A 254 21.27 5.47 -7.04
CA PRO A 254 22.24 5.15 -6.00
C PRO A 254 22.18 3.68 -5.62
N LEU A 255 23.35 3.07 -5.44
CA LEU A 255 23.41 1.67 -5.04
C LEU A 255 22.78 1.47 -3.66
N HIS A 256 22.05 0.37 -3.51
CA HIS A 256 21.46 -0.12 -2.28
C HIS A 256 22.54 -0.69 -1.35
N THR A 257 22.34 -0.45 -0.05
CA THR A 257 23.33 -0.73 0.99
C THR A 257 23.18 -2.11 1.63
N ASP A 258 22.06 -2.81 1.38
CA ASP A 258 21.74 -4.12 1.96
C ASP A 258 20.76 -4.92 1.06
N LEU A 259 20.71 -6.24 1.25
CA LEU A 259 19.86 -7.15 0.47
C LEU A 259 18.35 -6.84 0.61
N PRO A 260 17.81 -6.52 1.81
CA PRO A 260 16.41 -6.09 1.93
C PRO A 260 16.06 -4.85 1.10
N ALA A 261 16.97 -3.88 0.97
CA ALA A 261 16.78 -2.69 0.14
C ALA A 261 16.73 -3.05 -1.34
N VAL A 262 17.60 -3.95 -1.82
CA VAL A 262 17.57 -4.47 -3.19
C VAL A 262 16.22 -5.15 -3.49
N MET A 263 15.73 -6.01 -2.60
CA MET A 263 14.44 -6.67 -2.79
C MET A 263 13.25 -5.70 -2.77
N ARG A 264 13.28 -4.70 -1.88
CA ARG A 264 12.27 -3.62 -1.89
C ARG A 264 12.29 -2.83 -3.20
N ALA A 265 13.46 -2.60 -3.78
CA ALA A 265 13.57 -1.97 -5.09
C ALA A 265 12.97 -2.85 -6.20
N ALA A 266 13.22 -4.15 -6.19
CA ALA A 266 12.59 -5.09 -7.13
C ALA A 266 11.06 -5.13 -6.98
N LEU A 267 10.54 -5.13 -5.74
CA LEU A 267 9.11 -5.01 -5.48
C LEU A 267 8.54 -3.75 -6.11
N ARG A 268 9.18 -2.59 -5.90
CA ARG A 268 8.76 -1.33 -6.49
C ARG A 268 8.73 -1.39 -8.02
N GLU A 269 9.81 -1.82 -8.67
CA GLU A 269 9.86 -1.90 -10.14
C GLU A 269 8.74 -2.80 -10.71
N THR A 270 8.37 -3.85 -9.97
CA THR A 270 7.27 -4.75 -10.34
C THR A 270 5.88 -4.13 -10.09
N GLU A 271 5.70 -3.43 -8.97
CA GLU A 271 4.49 -2.63 -8.68
C GLU A 271 4.30 -1.55 -9.76
N ALA A 272 5.40 -0.97 -10.25
CA ALA A 272 5.44 -0.02 -11.36
C ALA A 272 4.82 -0.56 -12.64
N ALA A 273 5.29 -1.75 -13.03
CA ALA A 273 4.83 -2.43 -14.23
C ALA A 273 3.36 -2.81 -14.11
N PHE A 274 2.95 -3.36 -12.97
CA PHE A 274 1.55 -3.67 -12.68
C PHE A 274 0.64 -2.44 -12.85
N ASP A 275 0.99 -1.32 -12.22
CA ASP A 275 0.19 -0.09 -12.28
C ASP A 275 0.17 0.49 -13.71
N ALA A 276 1.25 0.36 -14.48
CA ALA A 276 1.29 0.79 -15.87
C ALA A 276 0.30 -0.03 -16.73
N PHE A 277 0.28 -1.35 -16.60
CA PHE A 277 -0.67 -2.21 -17.30
C PHE A 277 -2.12 -1.95 -16.87
N MET A 278 -2.37 -1.80 -15.57
CA MET A 278 -3.71 -1.45 -15.07
C MET A 278 -4.17 -0.07 -15.52
N SER A 279 -3.24 0.88 -15.71
CA SER A 279 -3.54 2.19 -16.29
C SER A 279 -3.95 2.06 -17.75
N VAL A 280 -3.30 1.19 -18.54
CA VAL A 280 -3.74 0.91 -19.91
C VAL A 280 -5.13 0.29 -19.92
N ALA A 281 -5.36 -0.77 -19.13
CA ALA A 281 -6.65 -1.44 -19.04
C ALA A 281 -7.80 -0.47 -18.69
N ALA A 282 -7.56 0.48 -17.77
CA ALA A 282 -8.58 1.44 -17.34
C ALA A 282 -8.97 2.48 -18.42
N HIS A 283 -8.10 2.73 -19.41
CA HIS A 283 -8.32 3.75 -20.45
C HIS A 283 -8.43 3.16 -21.87
N ALA A 284 -8.28 1.85 -22.01
CA ALA A 284 -8.38 1.14 -23.28
C ALA A 284 -9.78 1.29 -23.87
N ALA A 285 -9.85 1.52 -25.18
CA ALA A 285 -11.10 1.63 -25.93
C ALA A 285 -11.63 0.29 -26.44
N SER A 286 -10.86 -0.80 -26.28
CA SER A 286 -11.12 -2.12 -26.83
C SER A 286 -10.98 -3.19 -25.75
N GLU A 287 -11.93 -4.13 -25.71
CA GLU A 287 -11.91 -5.27 -24.79
C GLU A 287 -10.65 -6.12 -24.96
N ASP A 288 -10.21 -6.38 -26.20
CA ASP A 288 -8.95 -7.11 -26.48
C ASP A 288 -7.71 -6.48 -25.79
N ILE A 289 -7.67 -5.14 -25.68
CA ILE A 289 -6.55 -4.43 -25.02
C ILE A 289 -6.70 -4.50 -23.50
N VAL A 290 -7.94 -4.47 -22.99
CA VAL A 290 -8.23 -4.65 -21.56
C VAL A 290 -7.76 -6.04 -21.11
N ASP A 291 -8.13 -7.09 -21.84
CA ASP A 291 -7.79 -8.47 -21.50
C ASP A 291 -6.27 -8.69 -21.55
N ALA A 292 -5.61 -8.24 -22.62
CA ALA A 292 -4.17 -8.37 -22.76
C ALA A 292 -3.40 -7.59 -21.66
N ALA A 293 -3.88 -6.39 -21.29
CA ALA A 293 -3.29 -5.62 -20.20
C ALA A 293 -3.52 -6.28 -18.82
N GLN A 294 -4.67 -6.91 -18.60
CA GLN A 294 -4.95 -7.64 -17.36
C GLN A 294 -4.12 -8.92 -17.24
N GLU A 295 -3.86 -9.61 -18.35
CA GLU A 295 -2.96 -10.78 -18.39
C GLU A 295 -1.54 -10.40 -17.94
N GLU A 296 -0.98 -9.33 -18.50
CA GLU A 296 0.34 -8.80 -18.13
C GLU A 296 0.38 -8.28 -16.67
N ALA A 297 -0.72 -7.70 -16.18
CA ALA A 297 -0.85 -7.34 -14.78
C ALA A 297 -0.87 -8.58 -13.86
N GLY A 298 -1.54 -9.66 -14.27
CA GLY A 298 -1.53 -10.94 -13.55
C GLY A 298 -0.14 -11.55 -13.44
N GLU A 299 0.65 -11.46 -14.52
CA GLU A 299 2.06 -11.82 -14.56
C GLU A 299 2.90 -11.04 -13.54
N CYS A 300 2.61 -9.75 -13.33
CA CYS A 300 3.28 -8.94 -12.31
C CYS A 300 2.89 -9.40 -10.89
N VAL A 301 1.62 -9.76 -10.65
CA VAL A 301 1.16 -10.25 -9.34
C VAL A 301 1.91 -11.51 -8.90
N ALA A 302 2.10 -12.48 -9.81
CA ALA A 302 2.85 -13.70 -9.51
C ALA A 302 4.32 -13.41 -9.14
N ARG A 303 4.95 -12.40 -9.76
CA ARG A 303 6.31 -11.97 -9.43
C ARG A 303 6.37 -11.26 -8.08
N LEU A 304 5.38 -10.41 -7.77
CA LEU A 304 5.27 -9.74 -6.48
C LEU A 304 5.16 -10.73 -5.31
N GLU A 305 4.43 -11.84 -5.49
CA GLU A 305 4.33 -12.90 -4.48
C GLU A 305 5.70 -13.50 -4.15
N ARG A 306 6.45 -13.93 -5.17
CA ARG A 306 7.79 -14.51 -4.98
C ARG A 306 8.79 -13.53 -4.36
N LEU A 307 8.73 -12.26 -4.76
CA LEU A 307 9.57 -11.20 -4.19
C LEU A 307 9.25 -10.96 -2.70
N ARG A 308 7.96 -11.02 -2.30
CA ARG A 308 7.56 -10.91 -0.89
C ARG A 308 8.04 -12.08 -0.07
N ASP A 309 7.91 -13.30 -0.59
CA ASP A 309 8.35 -14.52 0.10
C ASP A 309 9.85 -14.47 0.36
N GLY A 310 10.65 -14.19 -0.68
CA GLY A 310 12.11 -14.12 -0.54
C GLY A 310 12.55 -13.05 0.44
N LEU A 311 11.84 -11.92 0.48
CA LEU A 311 12.19 -10.82 1.37
C LEU A 311 11.76 -11.09 2.83
N THR A 312 10.71 -11.88 3.04
CA THR A 312 10.28 -12.32 4.38
C THR A 312 11.34 -13.20 5.05
N VAL A 313 12.07 -13.96 4.24
CA VAL A 313 13.18 -14.80 4.70
C VAL A 313 14.29 -13.93 5.30
N HIS A 314 14.70 -12.85 4.62
CA HIS A 314 15.75 -11.94 5.11
C HIS A 314 15.41 -11.28 6.44
N ILE A 315 14.14 -10.88 6.59
CA ILE A 315 13.68 -10.27 7.84
C ILE A 315 13.72 -11.26 9.00
N SER A 316 13.30 -12.49 8.76
CA SER A 316 13.23 -13.51 9.81
C SER A 316 14.62 -13.74 10.43
N GLU A 317 15.69 -13.60 9.63
CA GLU A 317 17.08 -13.68 10.10
C GLU A 317 17.54 -12.46 10.91
N LEU A 318 16.95 -11.28 10.72
CA LEU A 318 17.28 -10.06 11.49
C LEU A 318 16.64 -10.02 12.88
N THR A 319 15.63 -10.86 13.13
CA THR A 319 14.88 -10.94 14.39
C THR A 319 15.43 -11.96 15.40
N PHE A 320 16.51 -12.68 15.08
CA PHE A 320 17.21 -13.63 15.97
C PHE A 320 18.69 -13.25 16.12
#